data_AF-A0A946I235-F1
#
_entry.id   AF-A0A946I235-F1
#
_cell.length_a   1.000
_cell.length_b   1.000
_cell.length_c   1.000
_cell.angle_alpha   90.00
_cell.angle_beta   90.00
_cell.angle_gamma   90.00
#
_symmetry.space_group_name_H-M   'P 1'
#
loop_
_entity.id
_entity.type
_entity.pdbx_description
1 polymer ?
#
loop_
_entity_poly.entity_id
_entity_poly.type
_entity_poly.pdbx_seq_one_letter_code
_entity_poly.pdbx_strand_id
1 'polypeptide(L)' 'MTDTKTTDVGLDDLVRDVQPSQDPAYLAWRDAKIARALKAAEAAPERRIPQREIWKKFGLES' A
#
# COMPACT_ATOMS: atom_id res chain seq x y z
N MET A 1 4.38 -30.98 -9.46
CA MET A 1 5.28 -30.21 -8.59
C MET A 1 5.40 -28.84 -9.22
N THR A 2 4.76 -27.82 -8.65
CA THR A 2 4.89 -26.45 -9.15
C THR A 2 6.13 -25.85 -8.52
N ASP A 3 7.17 -25.66 -9.33
CA ASP A 3 8.39 -24.97 -8.96
C ASP A 3 8.05 -23.53 -8.56
N THR A 4 8.08 -23.25 -7.25
CA THR A 4 8.04 -21.89 -6.73
C THR A 4 9.39 -21.26 -7.04
N LYS A 5 9.52 -20.61 -8.22
CA LYS A 5 10.65 -19.72 -8.49
C LYS A 5 10.58 -18.58 -7.50
N THR A 6 11.40 -18.66 -6.45
CA THR A 6 11.74 -17.53 -5.60
C THR A 6 12.46 -16.52 -6.46
N THR A 7 11.74 -15.52 -6.97
CA THR A 7 12.35 -14.35 -7.60
C THR A 7 13.08 -13.58 -6.51
N ASP A 8 14.41 -13.58 -6.58
CA ASP A 8 15.28 -12.71 -5.80
C ASP A 8 15.06 -11.27 -6.30
N VAL A 9 14.07 -10.59 -5.73
CA VAL A 9 13.79 -9.18 -6.05
C VAL A 9 14.69 -8.35 -5.16
N GLY A 10 15.74 -7.76 -5.76
CA GLY A 10 16.66 -6.88 -5.05
C GLY A 10 15.96 -5.61 -4.56
N LEU A 11 16.47 -5.00 -3.48
CA LEU A 11 15.92 -3.75 -2.95
C LEU A 11 15.88 -2.65 -4.03
N ASP A 12 16.88 -2.62 -4.90
CA ASP A 12 16.98 -1.67 -6.02
C ASP A 12 15.83 -1.81 -7.04
N ASP A 13 15.23 -2.99 -7.16
CA ASP A 13 14.06 -3.20 -8.01
C ASP A 13 12.76 -2.74 -7.32
N LEU A 14 12.75 -2.67 -5.98
CA LEU A 14 11.62 -2.20 -5.18
C LEU A 14 11.58 -0.67 -5.05
N VAL A 15 12.74 0.01 -5.16
CA VAL A 15 12.85 1.47 -5.02
C VAL A 15 13.01 2.19 -6.35
N ARG A 16 13.06 1.46 -7.48
CA ARG A 16 13.14 2.07 -8.82
C ARG A 16 11.87 2.87 -9.11
N ASP A 17 12.05 4.07 -9.65
CA ASP A 17 10.94 4.84 -10.21
C ASP A 17 10.32 4.07 -11.38
N VAL A 18 9.14 3.51 -11.14
CA VAL A 18 8.33 2.83 -12.16
C VAL A 18 7.25 3.77 -12.67
N GLN A 19 6.99 3.70 -13.98
CA GLN A 19 5.87 4.44 -14.57
C GLN A 19 4.55 4.01 -13.93
N PRO A 20 3.65 4.96 -13.60
CA PRO A 20 2.33 4.63 -13.08
C PRO A 20 1.57 3.67 -14.01
N SER A 21 0.84 2.72 -13.42
CA SER A 21 -0.01 1.79 -14.18
C SER A 21 -1.02 2.56 -15.03
N GLN A 22 -1.15 2.17 -16.30
CA GLN A 22 -2.14 2.68 -17.25
C GLN A 22 -3.33 1.73 -17.44
N ASP A 23 -3.38 0.62 -16.71
CA ASP A 23 -4.48 -0.35 -16.80
C ASP A 23 -5.79 0.27 -16.28
N PRO A 24 -6.83 0.43 -17.13
CA PRO A 24 -8.09 1.02 -16.73
C PRO A 24 -8.78 0.29 -15.57
N ALA A 25 -8.65 -1.05 -15.51
CA ALA A 25 -9.26 -1.85 -14.45
C ALA A 25 -8.57 -1.60 -13.10
N TYR A 26 -7.24 -1.54 -13.10
CA TYR A 26 -6.46 -1.18 -11.91
C TYR A 26 -6.81 0.24 -11.44
N LEU A 27 -6.88 1.21 -12.35
CA LEU A 27 -7.18 2.59 -12.02
C LEU A 27 -8.58 2.73 -11.40
N ALA A 28 -9.60 2.10 -11.99
CA ALA A 28 -10.95 2.11 -11.44
C ALA A 28 -11.02 1.47 -10.05
N TRP A 29 -10.33 0.34 -9.84
CA TRP A 29 -10.23 -0.30 -8.54
C TRP A 29 -9.51 0.57 -7.51
N ARG A 30 -8.38 1.18 -7.88
CA ARG A 30 -7.58 2.06 -7.02
C ARG A 30 -8.45 3.22 -6.52
N ASP A 31 -9.12 3.89 -7.44
CA ASP A 31 -9.92 5.07 -7.13
C ASP A 31 -11.12 4.71 -6.22
N ALA A 32 -11.80 3.60 -6.50
CA ALA A 32 -12.86 3.09 -5.64
C ALA A 32 -12.37 2.73 -4.23
N LYS A 33 -11.19 2.11 -4.12
CA LYS A 33 -10.57 1.75 -2.84
C LYS A 33 -10.21 2.99 -2.02
N ILE A 34 -9.62 4.01 -2.65
CA ILE A 34 -9.28 5.28 -2.01
C ILE A 34 -10.55 5.99 -1.53
N ALA A 35 -11.56 6.13 -2.39
CA ALA A 35 -12.82 6.78 -2.04
C ALA A 35 -13.50 6.11 -0.83
N ARG A 36 -13.52 4.77 -0.78
CA ARG A 36 -14.06 4.02 0.37
C ARG A 36 -13.28 4.28 1.65
N ALA A 37 -11.95 4.30 1.59
CA ALA A 37 -11.10 4.54 2.74
C ALA A 37 -11.29 5.96 3.30
N LEU A 38 -11.34 6.97 2.43
CA LEU A 38 -11.58 8.35 2.83
C LEU A 38 -12.95 8.52 3.48
N LYS A 39 -14.01 7.97 2.86
CA LYS A 39 -15.35 8.00 3.44
C LYS A 39 -15.42 7.37 4.83
N ALA A 40 -14.71 6.25 5.04
CA ALA A 40 -14.63 5.62 6.35
C ALA A 40 -13.87 6.47 7.37
N ALA A 41 -12.78 7.13 6.95
CA ALA A 41 -11.98 8.02 7.79
C ALA A 41 -12.67 9.35 8.12
N GLU A 42 -13.60 9.81 7.29
CA GLU A 42 -14.47 10.96 7.54
C GLU A 42 -15.61 10.59 8.50
N ALA A 43 -16.20 9.40 8.36
CA ALA A 43 -17.30 8.94 9.22
C ALA A 43 -16.87 8.63 10.67
N ALA A 44 -15.60 8.27 10.88
CA ALA A 44 -15.05 7.90 12.18
C ALA A 44 -13.63 8.46 12.37
N PRO A 45 -13.47 9.79 12.49
CA PRO A 45 -12.16 10.43 12.58
C PRO A 45 -11.36 9.99 13.81
N GLU A 46 -12.03 9.60 14.90
CA GLU A 46 -11.42 9.07 16.13
C GLU A 46 -10.71 7.72 15.94
N ARG A 47 -11.01 7.00 14.85
CA ARG A 47 -10.35 5.72 14.50
C ARG A 47 -9.08 5.91 13.68
N ARG A 48 -8.70 7.15 13.36
CA ARG A 48 -7.44 7.42 12.65
C ARG A 48 -6.27 7.05 13.56
N ILE A 49 -5.34 6.28 13.03
CA ILE A 49 -4.16 5.84 13.76
C ILE A 49 -3.05 6.88 13.54
N PRO A 50 -2.44 7.44 14.60
CA PRO A 50 -1.29 8.32 14.48
C PRO A 50 -0.13 7.64 13.74
N GLN A 51 0.61 8.40 12.94
CA GLN A 51 1.73 7.88 12.16
C GLN A 51 2.78 7.17 13.03
N ARG A 52 3.06 7.69 14.23
CA ARG A 52 3.96 7.08 15.21
C ARG A 52 3.55 5.64 15.60
N GLU A 53 2.26 5.39 15.79
CA GLU A 53 1.76 4.05 16.12
C GLU A 53 1.96 3.06 14.96
N ILE A 54 1.84 3.55 13.72
CA ILE A 54 2.16 2.75 12.53
C ILE A 54 3.66 2.46 12.46
N TRP A 55 4.51 3.47 12.67
CA TRP A 55 5.96 3.29 12.67
C TRP A 55 6.44 2.30 13.73
N LYS A 56 5.92 2.43 14.96
CA LYS A 56 6.20 1.49 16.04
C LYS A 56 5.78 0.06 15.67
N LYS A 57 4.58 -0.12 15.10
CA LYS A 57 4.08 -1.43 14.64
C LYS A 57 5.00 -2.09 13.62
N PHE A 58 5.65 -1.31 12.76
CA PHE A 58 6.56 -1.80 11.72
C PHE A 58 8.05 -1.70 12.09
N GLY A 59 8.39 -1.36 13.34
CA GLY A 59 9.77 -1.27 13.79
C GLY A 59 10.57 -0.14 13.14
N LEU A 60 9.90 0.91 12.66
CA LEU A 60 10.51 2.09 12.06
C LEU A 60 10.89 3.16 13.11
N GLU A 61 10.42 3.00 14.35
CA GLU A 61 10.72 3.88 15.48
C GLU A 61 10.65 3.08 16.80
N SER A 62 11.52 3.40 17.76
CA SER A 62 11.68 2.73 19.07
C SER A 62 10.90 3.43 20.20
#